data_AF-A0A0U5D279-F1
#
_entry.id   AF-A0A0U5D279-F1
#
_cell.length_a   1.000
_cell.length_b   1.000
_cell.length_c   1.000
_cell.angle_alpha   90.00
_cell.angle_beta   90.00
_cell.angle_gamma   90.00
#
_symmetry.space_group_name_H-M   'P 1'
#
loop_
_entity.id
_entity.type
_entity.pdbx_description
1 polymer ?
#
loop_
_entity_poly.entity_id
_entity_poly.type
_entity_poly.pdbx_seq_one_letter_code
_entity_poly.pdbx_strand_id
1 'polypeptide(L)'
;MESTFRLRRSIIAAMLLALTLVLGRFFLIPIPWTHGNVNLCDAGVFIAAMLLGPRAGTIVGGFGGMFLDLISGFPQDALFSFAAHGLEGFISG
;
A
#
# COMPACT_ATOMS: atom_id res chain seq x y z
N MET A 1 16.31 5.33 24.34
CA MET A 1 14.90 5.73 24.10
C MET A 1 14.58 5.92 22.62
N GLU A 2 15.44 6.59 21.83
CA GLU A 2 15.22 6.73 20.38
C GLU A 2 15.13 5.41 19.58
N SER A 3 15.92 4.39 19.94
CA SER A 3 15.94 3.10 19.21
C SER A 3 14.59 2.37 19.29
N THR A 4 13.96 2.37 20.46
CA THR A 4 12.65 1.76 20.68
C THR A 4 11.55 2.46 19.89
N PHE A 5 11.63 3.79 19.77
CA PHE A 5 10.67 4.57 18.98
C PHE A 5 10.79 4.28 17.48
N ARG A 6 12.02 4.25 16.95
CA ARG A 6 12.28 3.85 15.55
C ARG A 6 11.80 2.44 15.26
N LEU A 7 12.08 1.48 16.16
CA LEU A 7 11.64 0.10 16.01
C LEU A 7 10.11 -0.02 15.97
N ARG A 8 9.41 0.63 16.92
CA ARG A 8 7.94 0.65 16.93
C ARG A 8 7.38 1.22 15.64
N ARG A 9 7.96 2.31 15.13
CA ARG A 9 7.51 2.96 13.89
C ARG A 9 7.65 2.02 12.69
N SER A 10 8.77 1.30 12.59
CA SER A 10 8.98 0.29 11.53
C SER A 10 8.00 -0.88 11.64
N ILE A 11 7.71 -1.36 12.87
CA ILE A 11 6.73 -2.42 13.09
C ILE A 11 5.34 -1.96 12.63
N ILE A 12 4.92 -0.75 13.00
CA ILE A 12 3.61 -0.20 12.59
C ILE A 12 3.56 -0.06 11.06
N ALA A 13 4.63 0.43 10.42
CA ALA A 13 4.69 0.51 8.95
C ALA A 13 4.54 -0.86 8.29
N ALA A 14 5.22 -1.89 8.80
CA ALA A 14 5.10 -3.26 8.29
C ALA A 14 3.70 -3.84 8.50
N MET A 15 3.07 -3.57 9.65
CA MET A 15 1.69 -3.97 9.91
C MET A 15 0.70 -3.28 8.97
N LEU A 16 0.91 -1.99 8.69
CA LEU A 16 0.08 -1.24 7.75
C LEU A 16 0.25 -1.76 6.32
N LEU A 17 1.47 -2.10 5.89
CA LEU A 17 1.70 -2.78 4.62
C LEU A 17 0.94 -4.10 4.52
N ALA A 18 1.03 -4.93 5.54
CA ALA A 18 0.27 -6.19 5.58
C ALA A 18 -1.25 -5.94 5.53
N LEU A 19 -1.73 -4.94 6.24
CA LEU A 19 -3.15 -4.54 6.22
C LEU A 19 -3.57 -4.06 4.83
N THR A 20 -2.77 -3.22 4.17
CA THR A 20 -3.02 -2.74 2.80
C THR A 20 -3.20 -3.89 1.82
N LEU A 21 -2.37 -4.94 1.92
CA LEU A 21 -2.52 -6.14 1.10
C LEU A 21 -3.80 -6.91 1.40
N VAL A 22 -4.15 -7.07 2.68
CA VAL A 22 -5.40 -7.73 3.07
C VAL A 22 -6.60 -6.95 2.56
N LEU A 23 -6.60 -5.63 2.69
CA LEU A 23 -7.67 -4.77 2.17
C LEU A 23 -7.77 -4.86 0.65
N GLY A 24 -6.64 -4.81 -0.05
CA GLY A 24 -6.58 -4.92 -1.50
C GLY A 24 -7.08 -6.27 -2.02
N ARG A 25 -6.86 -7.37 -1.27
CA ARG A 25 -7.22 -8.72 -1.71
C ARG A 25 -8.57 -9.22 -1.19
N PHE A 26 -9.09 -8.66 -0.11
CA PHE A 26 -10.37 -9.08 0.46
C PHE A 26 -11.53 -8.28 -0.12
N PHE A 27 -11.34 -6.98 -0.35
CA PHE A 27 -12.37 -6.09 -0.89
C PHE A 27 -12.18 -5.90 -2.39
N LEU A 28 -12.56 -6.92 -3.17
CA LEU A 28 -12.66 -6.78 -4.63
C LEU A 28 -14.09 -6.47 -5.00
N ILE A 29 -14.34 -5.23 -5.38
CA ILE A 29 -15.64 -4.79 -5.89
C ILE A 29 -15.53 -4.76 -7.42
N PRO A 30 -16.11 -5.75 -8.14
CA PRO A 30 -16.02 -5.79 -9.59
C PRO A 30 -16.78 -4.61 -10.18
N ILE A 31 -16.16 -3.91 -11.12
CA ILE A 31 -16.79 -2.82 -11.83
C ILE A 31 -17.51 -3.42 -13.04
N PRO A 32 -18.83 -3.22 -13.20
CA PRO A 32 -19.55 -3.74 -14.34
C PRO A 32 -18.95 -3.20 -15.66
N TRP A 33 -18.82 -4.09 -16.64
CA TRP A 33 -18.38 -3.81 -18.02
C TRP A 33 -16.91 -3.42 -18.25
N THR A 34 -16.05 -3.30 -17.23
CA THR A 34 -14.64 -2.91 -17.43
C THR A 34 -13.63 -4.04 -17.22
N HIS A 35 -14.08 -5.23 -16.79
CA HIS A 35 -13.21 -6.33 -16.34
C HIS A 35 -12.22 -5.95 -15.20
N GLY A 36 -12.39 -4.76 -14.63
CA GLY A 36 -11.58 -4.24 -13.54
C GLY A 36 -12.26 -4.42 -12.18
N ASN A 37 -11.47 -4.25 -11.12
CA ASN A 37 -11.89 -4.32 -9.75
C ASN A 37 -11.48 -3.03 -9.02
N VAL A 38 -12.38 -2.49 -8.21
CA VAL A 38 -12.00 -1.51 -7.18
C VAL A 38 -11.48 -2.31 -6.00
N ASN A 39 -10.29 -1.96 -5.55
CA ASN A 39 -9.68 -2.50 -4.33
C ASN A 39 -9.64 -1.41 -3.25
N LEU A 40 -9.50 -1.81 -1.99
CA LEU A 40 -9.29 -0.87 -0.87
C LEU A 40 -7.81 -0.74 -0.48
N CYS A 41 -6.90 -0.99 -1.43
CA CYS A 41 -5.46 -0.87 -1.21
C CYS A 41 -5.11 0.59 -0.86
N ASP A 42 -5.60 1.54 -1.64
CA ASP A 42 -5.29 2.97 -1.52
C ASP A 42 -5.67 3.51 -0.15
N ALA A 43 -6.79 3.04 0.42
CA ALA A 43 -7.19 3.42 1.78
C ALA A 43 -6.10 3.07 2.81
N GLY A 44 -5.46 1.91 2.70
CA GLY A 44 -4.35 1.50 3.55
C GLY A 44 -3.10 2.37 3.35
N VAL A 45 -2.83 2.78 2.10
CA VAL A 45 -1.72 3.68 1.74
C VAL A 45 -1.92 5.07 2.36
N PHE A 46 -3.11 5.66 2.19
CA PHE A 46 -3.47 6.96 2.78
C PHE A 46 -3.36 6.94 4.30
N ILE A 47 -3.89 5.89 4.95
CA ILE A 47 -3.78 5.73 6.41
C ILE A 47 -2.31 5.72 6.82
N ALA A 48 -1.45 4.96 6.13
CA ALA A 48 -0.03 4.90 6.45
C ALA A 48 0.72 6.22 6.22
N ALA A 49 0.42 6.92 5.13
CA ALA A 49 0.99 8.21 4.82
C ALA A 49 0.59 9.26 5.87
N MET A 50 -0.69 9.35 6.23
CA MET A 50 -1.19 10.31 7.21
C MET A 50 -0.71 10.04 8.65
N LEU A 51 -0.57 8.76 9.05
CA LEU A 51 -0.13 8.39 10.40
C LEU A 51 1.38 8.46 10.60
N LEU A 52 2.15 8.03 9.59
CA LEU A 52 3.60 7.83 9.71
C LEU A 52 4.42 8.79 8.83
N GLY A 53 3.75 9.66 8.07
CA GLY A 53 4.36 10.65 7.17
C GLY A 53 4.78 10.08 5.82
N PRO A 54 5.34 10.95 4.95
CA PRO A 54 5.51 10.67 3.53
C PRO A 54 6.46 9.50 3.26
N ARG A 55 7.55 9.39 4.04
CA ARG A 55 8.53 8.30 3.87
C ARG A 55 7.93 6.92 4.13
N ALA A 56 7.08 6.82 5.15
CA ALA A 56 6.43 5.56 5.48
C ALA A 56 5.30 5.26 4.49
N GLY A 57 4.54 6.28 4.09
CA GLY A 57 3.54 6.20 3.02
C GLY A 57 4.13 5.69 1.71
N THR A 58 5.27 6.21 1.25
CA THR A 58 5.95 5.73 0.04
C THR A 58 6.32 4.24 0.11
N ILE A 59 6.85 3.80 1.26
CA ILE A 59 7.25 2.39 1.43
C ILE A 59 6.01 1.50 1.47
N VAL A 60 5.00 1.87 2.26
CA VAL A 60 3.77 1.08 2.41
C VAL A 60 2.98 1.04 1.11
N GLY A 61 2.87 2.17 0.41
CA GLY A 61 2.19 2.29 -0.88
C GLY A 61 2.92 1.55 -1.99
N GLY A 62 4.21 1.83 -2.19
CA GLY A 62 4.98 1.21 -3.27
C GLY A 62 5.06 -0.31 -3.11
N PHE A 63 5.51 -0.79 -1.96
CA PHE A 63 5.60 -2.25 -1.74
C PHE A 63 4.22 -2.90 -1.60
N GLY A 64 3.23 -2.21 -1.03
CA GLY A 64 1.85 -2.69 -0.96
C GLY A 64 1.25 -2.93 -2.34
N GLY A 65 1.30 -1.94 -3.23
CA GLY A 65 0.82 -2.07 -4.61
C GLY A 65 1.59 -3.14 -5.39
N MET A 66 2.92 -3.13 -5.32
CA MET A 66 3.76 -4.13 -5.99
C MET A 66 3.41 -5.57 -5.57
N PHE A 67 3.30 -5.83 -4.26
CA PHE A 67 2.97 -7.16 -3.77
C PHE A 67 1.52 -7.54 -4.09
N LEU A 68 0.58 -6.59 -4.10
CA LEU A 68 -0.81 -6.86 -4.47
C LEU A 68 -0.91 -7.34 -5.92
N ASP A 69 -0.18 -6.72 -6.84
CA ASP A 69 -0.15 -7.11 -8.26
C ASP A 69 0.51 -8.47 -8.48
N LEU A 70 1.63 -8.72 -7.80
CA LEU A 70 2.30 -10.02 -7.82
C LEU A 70 1.37 -11.13 -7.32
N ILE A 71 0.61 -10.90 -6.24
CA ILE A 71 -0.35 -11.85 -5.69
C ILE A 71 -1.58 -11.99 -6.60
N SER A 72 -1.96 -10.93 -7.31
CA SER A 72 -3.13 -10.91 -8.19
C SER A 72 -2.87 -11.50 -9.58
N GLY A 73 -1.61 -11.79 -9.92
CA GLY A 73 -1.21 -12.42 -11.18
C GLY A 73 -0.84 -11.44 -12.29
N PHE A 74 -0.55 -10.18 -11.95
CA PHE A 74 -0.19 -9.10 -12.88
C PHE A 74 1.26 -8.60 -12.64
N PRO A 75 2.29 -9.45 -12.78
CA PRO A 75 3.67 -9.09 -12.45
C PRO A 75 4.23 -7.97 -13.33
N GLN A 76 3.74 -7.78 -14.55
CA GLN A 76 4.14 -6.69 -15.43
C GLN A 76 3.74 -5.31 -14.89
N ASP A 77 2.63 -5.24 -14.14
CA ASP A 77 2.10 -4.00 -13.58
C ASP A 77 2.73 -3.68 -12.22
N ALA A 78 3.39 -4.65 -11.58
CA ALA A 78 3.97 -4.52 -10.24
C ALA A 78 4.99 -3.37 -10.12
N LEU A 79 5.83 -3.15 -11.15
CA LEU A 79 6.78 -2.02 -11.16
C LEU A 79 6.08 -0.67 -11.34
N PHE A 80 5.00 -0.63 -12.14
CA PHE A 80 4.19 0.56 -12.31
C PHE A 80 3.45 0.90 -11.02
N SER A 81 2.83 -0.09 -10.38
CA SER A 81 2.15 0.05 -9.09
C SER A 81 3.11 0.44 -7.97
N PHE A 82 4.34 -0.07 -7.98
CA PHE A 82 5.38 0.38 -7.05
C PHE A 82 5.63 1.89 -7.17
N ALA A 83 5.81 2.38 -8.40
CA ALA A 83 6.06 3.80 -8.63
C ALA A 83 4.81 4.66 -8.36
N ALA A 84 3.64 4.23 -8.83
CA ALA A 84 2.39 4.97 -8.71
C ALA A 84 1.94 5.08 -7.26
N HIS A 85 1.77 3.97 -6.54
CA HIS A 85 1.36 3.99 -5.14
C HIS A 85 2.47 4.49 -4.21
N GLY A 86 3.74 4.33 -4.61
CA GLY A 86 4.86 4.95 -3.90
C GLY A 86 4.79 6.48 -3.94
N LEU A 87 4.50 7.05 -5.12
CA LEU A 87 4.27 8.49 -5.28
C LEU A 87 2.99 8.96 -4.60
N GLU A 88 1.91 8.19 -4.68
CA GLU A 88 0.67 8.46 -3.96
C GLU A 88 0.92 8.57 -2.45
N GLY A 89 1.60 7.59 -1.87
CA GLY A 89 1.97 7.59 -0.45
C GLY A 89 2.96 8.70 -0.08
N PHE A 90 3.77 9.18 -1.03
CA PHE A 90 4.66 10.33 -0.81
C PHE A 90 3.88 11.66 -0.77
N ILE A 91 2.92 11.83 -1.68
CA ILE A 91 2.17 13.08 -1.82
C ILE A 91 1.11 13.23 -0.71
N SER A 92 0.56 12.11 -0.25
CA SER A 92 -0.53 12.09 0.74
C SER A 92 -0.08 12.18 2.20
N GLY A 93 1.21 12.00 2.49
CA GLY A 93 1.78 12.01 3.85
C GLY A 93 2.54 13.26 4.19
#